data_AF-A0A4S8II54-F1
#
_entry.id   AF-A0A4S8II54-F1
#
_cell.length_a   1.000
_cell.length_b   1.000
_cell.length_c   1.000
_cell.angle_alpha   90.00
_cell.angle_beta   90.00
_cell.angle_gamma   90.00
#
_symmetry.space_group_name_H-M   'P 1'
#
loop_
_entity.id
_entity.type
_entity.pdbx_description
1 polymer ?
#
loop_
_entity_poly.entity_id
_entity_poly.type
_entity_poly.pdbx_seq_one_letter_code
_entity_poly.pdbx_strand_id
1 'polypeptide(L)'
;MTSTPSSSIPRGQVDLVEFVDWSGVECLNQTTSHPIVNALKQLKYHMPKLYFVMSGPKTVKLFANKEHMGFSNVNDYPPSDSIDLSLDNLKGMPVTVKYVKFQNIHSLTIFIEDNQGGSDVTKVQKIAFLGTTVDTTNMKDLKKIEEH
;
A
#
# COMPACT_ATOMS: atom_id res chain seq x y z
N MET A 1 27.53 5.96 -3.91
CA MET A 1 26.22 6.31 -4.51
C MET A 1 25.49 5.01 -4.81
N THR A 2 24.67 4.50 -3.89
CA THR A 2 23.94 3.23 -4.08
C THR A 2 22.50 3.56 -4.44
N SER A 3 22.19 3.41 -5.72
CA SER A 3 20.84 3.46 -6.26
C SER A 3 19.97 2.44 -5.52
N THR A 4 18.91 2.92 -4.87
CA THR A 4 17.78 2.10 -4.48
C THR A 4 17.30 1.33 -5.71
N PRO A 5 17.01 0.02 -5.60
CA PRO A 5 16.30 -0.66 -6.67
C PRO A 5 14.95 0.05 -6.78
N SER A 6 14.80 0.89 -7.79
CA SER A 6 13.51 1.32 -8.25
C SER A 6 12.79 0.02 -8.60
N SER A 7 11.81 -0.38 -7.79
CA SER A 7 10.82 -1.36 -8.21
C SER A 7 10.34 -0.87 -9.57
N SER A 8 10.70 -1.57 -10.65
CA SER A 8 10.40 -1.13 -11.99
C SER A 8 8.89 -1.11 -12.12
N ILE A 9 8.30 0.09 -12.11
CA ILE A 9 6.86 0.25 -12.28
C ILE A 9 6.49 -0.40 -13.61
N PRO A 10 5.57 -1.39 -13.63
CA PRO A 10 5.17 -2.03 -14.87
C PRO A 10 4.72 -0.99 -15.91
N ARG A 11 5.03 -1.23 -17.19
CA ARG A 11 4.69 -0.27 -18.27
C ARG A 11 3.20 0.06 -18.23
N GLY A 12 2.89 1.36 -18.23
CA GLY A 12 1.51 1.87 -18.21
C GLY A 12 0.93 2.05 -16.81
N GLN A 13 1.63 1.66 -15.74
CA GLN A 13 1.22 1.95 -14.36
C GLN A 13 2.00 3.15 -13.80
N VAL A 14 1.40 3.80 -12.80
CA VAL A 14 2.01 4.85 -11.99
C VAL A 14 1.91 4.48 -10.51
N ASP A 15 2.72 5.11 -9.67
CA ASP A 15 2.55 5.01 -8.22
C ASP A 15 1.35 5.88 -7.80
N LEU A 16 0.31 5.25 -7.27
CA LEU A 16 -0.93 5.91 -6.88
C LEU A 16 -0.83 6.63 -5.53
N VAL A 17 0.34 6.61 -4.87
CA VAL A 17 0.57 7.32 -3.59
C VAL A 17 0.20 8.81 -3.64
N GLU A 18 0.35 9.45 -4.81
CA GLU A 18 -0.01 10.86 -5.01
C GLU A 18 -1.53 11.12 -5.03
N PHE A 19 -2.32 10.08 -5.23
CA PHE A 19 -3.79 10.13 -5.29
C PHE A 19 -4.44 9.72 -3.96
N VAL A 20 -3.64 9.35 -2.95
CA VAL A 20 -4.14 9.00 -1.62
C VAL A 20 -4.57 10.28 -0.89
N ASP A 21 -5.81 10.32 -0.41
CA ASP A 21 -6.27 11.33 0.54
C ASP A 21 -5.71 11.04 1.93
N TRP A 22 -4.67 11.78 2.30
CA TRP A 22 -3.99 11.64 3.59
C TRP A 22 -4.83 12.05 4.79
N SER A 23 -5.89 12.85 4.59
CA SER A 23 -6.77 13.26 5.69
C SER A 23 -7.66 12.11 6.18
N GLY A 24 -7.95 11.15 5.30
CA GLY A 24 -8.73 9.95 5.60
C GLY A 24 -7.89 8.69 5.87
N VAL A 25 -6.56 8.79 5.97
CA VAL A 25 -5.71 7.63 6.28
C VAL A 25 -5.80 7.30 7.77
N GLU A 26 -6.38 6.13 8.06
CA GLU A 26 -6.47 5.58 9.41
C GLU A 26 -5.59 4.32 9.52
N CYS A 27 -4.93 4.14 10.66
CA CYS A 27 -4.14 2.94 10.93
C CYS A 27 -4.37 2.45 12.35
N LEU A 28 -4.90 1.24 12.44
CA LEU A 28 -5.12 0.55 13.70
C LEU A 28 -3.86 -0.25 14.07
N ASN A 29 -3.55 -0.32 15.37
CA ASN A 29 -2.42 -1.10 15.91
C ASN A 29 -1.03 -0.67 15.38
N GLN A 30 -0.84 0.61 15.03
CA GLN A 30 0.49 1.14 14.69
C GLN A 30 1.32 1.47 15.94
N THR A 31 2.64 1.35 15.82
CA THR A 31 3.57 1.86 16.83
C THR A 31 3.69 3.38 16.74
N THR A 32 3.72 4.07 17.87
CA THR A 32 3.88 5.53 17.95
C THR A 32 5.24 5.99 17.42
N SER A 33 6.27 5.13 17.45
CA SER A 33 7.63 5.46 16.99
C SER A 33 7.79 5.35 15.46
N HIS A 34 6.91 4.61 14.78
CA HIS A 34 6.97 4.39 13.34
C HIS A 34 5.56 4.46 12.74
N PRO A 35 5.02 5.68 12.52
CA PRO A 35 3.69 5.85 11.95
C PRO A 35 3.62 5.34 10.51
N ILE A 36 2.44 4.88 10.09
CA ILE A 36 2.22 4.30 8.75
C ILE A 36 2.60 5.24 7.59
N VAL A 37 2.51 6.55 7.83
CA VAL A 37 2.89 7.58 6.86
C VAL A 37 4.33 7.41 6.40
N ASN A 38 5.21 6.89 7.26
CA ASN A 38 6.61 6.65 6.92
C ASN A 38 6.79 5.51 5.91
N ALA A 39 5.93 4.49 5.98
CA ALA A 39 5.95 3.37 5.05
C ALA A 39 5.36 3.76 3.68
N LEU A 40 4.39 4.67 3.65
CA LEU A 40 3.79 5.11 2.39
C LEU A 40 4.65 6.17 1.67
N LYS A 41 5.23 7.13 2.40
CA LYS A 41 6.05 8.23 1.83
C LYS A 41 7.54 7.89 1.62
N GLN A 42 7.92 6.62 1.80
CA GLN A 42 9.28 6.11 1.55
C GLN A 42 10.38 6.86 2.32
N LEU A 43 10.33 6.84 3.65
CA LEU A 43 11.47 7.27 4.48
C LEU A 43 12.56 6.19 4.50
N LYS A 44 13.81 6.58 4.23
CA LYS A 44 14.98 5.67 4.19
C LYS A 44 15.34 5.15 5.58
N TYR A 45 14.64 4.12 6.06
CA TYR A 45 15.11 3.33 7.20
C TYR A 45 16.04 2.23 6.71
N HIS A 46 17.32 2.29 7.11
CA HIS A 46 18.28 1.22 6.86
C HIS A 46 18.10 0.11 7.91
N MET A 47 17.09 -0.74 7.72
CA MET A 47 16.94 -1.96 8.52
C MET A 47 17.77 -3.09 7.90
N PRO A 48 18.48 -3.92 8.70
CA PRO A 48 19.21 -5.06 8.17
C PRO A 48 18.26 -6.04 7.48
N LYS A 49 18.54 -6.35 6.20
CA LYS A 49 17.63 -7.10 5.31
C LYS A 49 17.13 -8.41 5.92
N LEU A 50 17.98 -9.14 6.64
CA LEU A 50 17.67 -10.46 7.19
C LEU A 50 16.57 -10.44 8.26
N TYR A 51 16.59 -9.46 9.17
CA TYR A 51 15.59 -9.34 10.24
C TYR A 51 14.22 -8.96 9.69
N PHE A 52 14.19 -8.18 8.61
CA PHE A 52 12.94 -7.78 7.98
C PHE A 52 12.22 -8.94 7.28
N VAL A 53 12.96 -9.89 6.72
CA VAL A 53 12.33 -11.00 5.98
C VAL A 53 11.37 -11.78 6.87
N MET A 54 11.75 -12.07 8.12
CA MET A 54 10.91 -12.84 9.05
C MET A 54 9.77 -12.01 9.64
N SER A 55 10.00 -10.74 9.95
CA SER A 55 8.94 -9.87 10.49
C SER A 55 8.09 -9.20 9.40
N GLY A 56 8.33 -9.46 8.12
CA GLY A 56 7.56 -8.86 7.03
C GLY A 56 6.18 -9.50 6.90
N PRO A 57 5.19 -8.78 6.34
CA PRO A 57 3.84 -9.32 6.16
C PRO A 57 3.85 -10.58 5.27
N LYS A 58 2.97 -11.52 5.57
CA LYS A 58 2.79 -12.74 4.78
C LYS A 58 1.40 -12.75 4.18
N THR A 59 0.35 -12.96 4.96
CA THR A 59 -1.02 -12.94 4.46
C THR A 59 -1.63 -11.55 4.61
N VAL A 60 -2.05 -10.97 3.49
CA VAL A 60 -2.65 -9.63 3.40
C VAL A 60 -4.01 -9.72 2.72
N LYS A 61 -5.04 -9.27 3.43
CA LYS A 61 -6.42 -9.18 2.94
C LYS A 61 -6.72 -7.74 2.51
N LEU A 62 -7.27 -7.59 1.30
CA LEU A 62 -7.64 -6.30 0.72
C LEU A 62 -9.16 -6.16 0.67
N PHE A 63 -9.67 -5.00 1.09
CA PHE A 63 -11.09 -4.67 0.98
C PHE A 63 -11.24 -3.35 0.23
N ALA A 64 -11.72 -3.43 -1.01
CA ALA A 64 -12.01 -2.26 -1.82
C ALA A 64 -13.41 -1.72 -1.51
N ASN A 65 -13.55 -0.40 -1.43
CA ASN A 65 -14.81 0.32 -1.25
C ASN A 65 -15.57 -0.10 0.01
N LYS A 66 -14.83 -0.41 1.07
CA LYS A 66 -15.35 -0.74 2.40
C LYS A 66 -14.55 0.03 3.43
N GLU A 67 -15.21 0.99 4.06
CA GLU A 67 -14.65 1.85 5.10
C GLU A 67 -14.88 1.23 6.49
N HIS A 68 -14.16 1.74 7.49
CA HIS A 68 -14.31 1.37 8.91
C HIS A 68 -14.18 -0.13 9.20
N MET A 69 -13.31 -0.80 8.44
CA MET A 69 -12.93 -2.19 8.70
C MET A 69 -11.95 -2.24 9.87
N GLY A 70 -12.33 -2.97 10.92
CA GLY A 70 -11.55 -3.13 12.14
C GLY A 70 -11.43 -4.60 12.55
N PHE A 71 -10.64 -4.86 13.57
CA PHE A 71 -10.36 -6.24 14.04
C PHE A 71 -11.61 -7.02 14.44
N SER A 72 -12.69 -6.34 14.84
CA SER A 72 -13.94 -6.98 15.25
C SER A 72 -14.80 -7.46 14.08
N ASN A 73 -14.75 -6.82 12.91
CA ASN A 73 -15.67 -7.08 11.79
C ASN A 73 -14.96 -7.58 10.52
N VAL A 74 -13.63 -7.52 10.44
CA VAL A 74 -12.86 -7.86 9.24
C VAL A 74 -13.05 -9.31 8.79
N ASN A 75 -13.35 -10.22 9.73
CA ASN A 75 -13.58 -11.63 9.45
C ASN A 75 -15.03 -11.94 9.05
N ASP A 76 -15.96 -11.00 9.24
CA ASP A 76 -17.38 -11.19 8.91
C ASP A 76 -17.66 -10.96 7.41
N TYR A 77 -16.72 -10.30 6.73
CA TYR A 77 -16.85 -9.95 5.32
C TYR A 77 -15.78 -10.62 4.48
N PRO A 78 -16.13 -11.11 3.26
CA PRO A 78 -15.11 -11.62 2.35
C PRO A 78 -14.22 -10.46 1.86
N PRO A 79 -12.89 -10.66 1.79
CA PRO A 79 -11.99 -9.70 1.18
C PRO A 79 -12.20 -9.65 -0.33
N SER A 80 -11.90 -8.50 -0.94
CA SER A 80 -11.85 -8.34 -2.40
C SER A 80 -10.76 -9.23 -3.00
N ASP A 81 -9.63 -9.35 -2.31
CA ASP A 81 -8.55 -10.28 -2.63
C ASP A 81 -7.76 -10.63 -1.36
N SER A 82 -7.18 -11.83 -1.34
CA SER A 82 -6.30 -12.29 -0.27
C SER A 82 -4.98 -12.71 -0.90
N ILE A 83 -3.90 -12.11 -0.42
CA ILE A 83 -2.57 -12.21 -1.01
C ILE A 83 -1.63 -12.87 -0.02
N ASP A 84 -0.96 -13.94 -0.45
CA ASP A 84 0.19 -14.49 0.25
C ASP A 84 1.47 -13.91 -0.35
N LEU A 85 2.11 -13.02 0.40
CA LEU A 85 3.37 -12.39 0.04
C LEU A 85 4.51 -13.39 0.16
N SER A 86 5.29 -13.53 -0.91
CA SER A 86 6.55 -14.27 -0.91
C SER A 86 7.72 -13.38 -0.47
N LEU A 87 8.87 -14.00 -0.22
CA LEU A 87 10.10 -13.26 0.09
C LEU A 87 10.53 -12.31 -1.05
N ASP A 88 10.17 -12.62 -2.29
CA ASP A 88 10.48 -11.75 -3.42
C ASP A 88 9.59 -10.52 -3.46
N ASN A 89 8.33 -10.65 -3.02
CA ASN A 89 7.44 -9.49 -2.85
C ASN A 89 7.98 -8.53 -1.78
N LEU A 90 8.54 -9.06 -0.70
CA LEU A 90 9.21 -8.26 0.34
C LEU A 90 10.50 -7.57 -0.14
N LYS A 91 11.10 -8.02 -1.26
CA LYS A 91 12.23 -7.34 -1.92
C LYS A 91 11.80 -6.26 -2.90
N GLY A 92 10.49 -6.03 -3.06
CA GLY A 92 9.94 -5.01 -3.94
C GLY A 92 9.41 -5.54 -5.28
N MET A 93 9.23 -6.86 -5.43
CA MET A 93 8.50 -7.42 -6.58
C MET A 93 7.00 -7.13 -6.42
N PRO A 94 6.35 -6.43 -7.37
CA PRO A 94 4.92 -6.15 -7.30
C PRO A 94 4.08 -7.43 -7.23
N VAL A 95 2.95 -7.36 -6.53
CA VAL A 95 1.91 -8.39 -6.58
C VAL A 95 0.79 -7.92 -7.48
N THR A 96 0.42 -8.76 -8.44
CA THR A 96 -0.74 -8.49 -9.30
C THR A 96 -2.02 -8.88 -8.60
N VAL A 97 -2.95 -7.94 -8.50
CA VAL A 97 -4.32 -8.17 -8.02
C VAL A 97 -5.29 -8.39 -9.17
N LYS A 98 -6.45 -8.98 -8.88
CA LYS A 98 -7.51 -9.17 -9.90
C LYS A 98 -8.16 -7.84 -10.27
N TYR A 99 -7.75 -7.23 -11.38
CA TYR A 99 -8.26 -5.93 -11.86
C TYR A 99 -9.80 -5.77 -11.75
N VAL A 100 -10.56 -6.81 -12.10
CA VAL A 100 -12.04 -6.81 -12.02
C VAL A 100 -12.61 -6.58 -10.61
N LYS A 101 -11.82 -6.79 -9.55
CA LYS A 101 -12.18 -6.55 -8.15
C LYS A 101 -11.76 -5.16 -7.65
N PHE A 102 -10.99 -4.44 -8.46
CA PHE A 102 -10.28 -3.21 -8.10
C PHE A 102 -10.53 -2.09 -9.13
N GLN A 103 -11.72 -2.10 -9.75
CA GLN A 103 -12.17 -1.00 -10.60
C GLN A 103 -12.85 0.08 -9.75
N ASN A 104 -12.61 1.35 -10.06
CA ASN A 104 -13.25 2.51 -9.40
C ASN A 104 -13.14 2.47 -7.87
N ILE A 105 -11.90 2.38 -7.36
CA ILE A 105 -11.62 2.38 -5.92
C ILE A 105 -11.67 3.82 -5.40
N HIS A 106 -12.50 4.06 -4.38
CA HIS A 106 -12.48 5.30 -3.59
C HIS A 106 -11.94 5.08 -2.17
N SER A 107 -12.06 3.86 -1.62
CA SER A 107 -11.45 3.49 -0.34
C SER A 107 -10.81 2.11 -0.43
N LEU A 108 -9.68 1.91 0.26
CA LEU A 108 -8.97 0.64 0.31
C LEU A 108 -8.52 0.36 1.75
N THR A 109 -9.04 -0.72 2.33
CA THR A 109 -8.53 -1.25 3.60
C THR A 109 -7.51 -2.35 3.31
N ILE A 110 -6.35 -2.28 3.96
CA ILE A 110 -5.33 -3.32 3.98
C ILE A 110 -5.32 -3.94 5.37
N PHE A 111 -5.61 -5.24 5.46
CA PHE A 111 -5.53 -6.00 6.69
C PHE A 111 -4.36 -6.98 6.61
N ILE A 112 -3.42 -6.86 7.53
CA ILE A 112 -2.28 -7.77 7.65
C ILE A 112 -2.64 -8.82 8.71
N GLU A 113 -2.77 -10.07 8.29
CA GLU A 113 -3.21 -11.16 9.14
C GLU A 113 -2.04 -11.79 9.92
N ASP A 114 -0.93 -12.07 9.22
CA ASP A 114 0.26 -12.66 9.81
C ASP A 114 1.56 -12.16 9.13
N ASN A 115 2.70 -12.59 9.67
CA ASN A 115 4.02 -12.34 9.10
C ASN A 115 4.76 -13.64 8.77
N GLN A 116 5.85 -13.52 8.02
CA GLN A 116 6.62 -14.66 7.50
C GLN A 116 7.16 -15.58 8.59
N GLY A 117 7.51 -15.03 9.75
CA GLY A 117 8.18 -15.72 10.85
C GLY A 117 7.28 -16.12 12.02
N GLY A 118 5.97 -15.82 11.97
CA GLY A 118 5.02 -16.11 13.04
C GLY A 118 5.26 -15.34 14.34
N SER A 119 5.92 -14.18 14.27
CA SER A 119 6.12 -13.29 15.42
C SER A 119 4.89 -12.42 15.72
N ASP A 120 4.82 -11.80 16.89
CA ASP A 120 3.68 -10.93 17.24
C ASP A 120 3.70 -9.58 16.51
N VAL A 121 4.86 -9.15 15.98
CA VAL A 121 5.05 -7.83 15.40
C VAL A 121 5.41 -7.93 13.92
N THR A 122 4.52 -7.41 13.09
CA THR A 122 4.78 -7.25 11.65
C THR A 122 5.41 -5.89 11.37
N LYS A 123 6.53 -5.88 10.65
CA LYS A 123 7.23 -4.67 10.21
C LYS A 123 6.90 -4.39 8.75
N VAL A 124 6.47 -3.17 8.47
CA VAL A 124 6.18 -2.68 7.11
C VAL A 124 7.15 -1.56 6.76
N GLN A 125 7.91 -1.75 5.68
CA GLN A 125 8.90 -0.76 5.22
C GLN A 125 8.36 0.19 4.17
N LYS A 126 7.75 -0.37 3.12
CA LYS A 126 7.16 0.40 2.04
C LYS A 126 5.88 -0.27 1.56
N ILE A 127 4.83 0.52 1.39
CA ILE A 127 3.64 0.13 0.62
C ILE A 127 3.64 1.02 -0.62
N ALA A 128 3.48 0.40 -1.79
CA ALA A 128 3.35 1.10 -3.06
C ALA A 128 2.13 0.57 -3.79
N PHE A 129 1.34 1.47 -4.35
CA PHE A 129 0.14 1.13 -5.11
C PHE A 129 0.45 1.38 -6.57
N LEU A 130 0.49 0.31 -7.38
CA LEU A 130 0.79 0.44 -8.80
C LEU A 130 -0.49 0.22 -9.59
N GLY A 131 -0.89 1.21 -10.37
CA GLY A 131 -2.11 1.12 -11.15
C GLY A 131 -2.25 2.22 -12.19
N THR A 132 -3.41 2.27 -12.81
CA THR A 132 -3.80 3.27 -13.79
C THR A 132 -4.87 4.15 -13.19
N THR A 133 -4.74 5.46 -13.35
CA THR A 133 -5.84 6.39 -13.05
C THR A 133 -6.91 6.25 -14.12
N VAL A 134 -8.18 6.30 -13.72
CA VAL A 134 -9.26 6.60 -14.68
C VAL A 134 -9.02 8.03 -15.14
N ASP A 135 -9.00 8.28 -16.45
CA ASP A 135 -8.89 9.63 -17.01
C ASP A 135 -10.01 10.50 -16.42
N THR A 136 -9.67 11.22 -15.36
CA THR A 136 -10.53 12.20 -14.72
C THR A 136 -9.90 13.53 -15.03
N THR A 137 -10.67 14.44 -15.60
CA THR A 137 -10.24 15.78 -15.97
C THR A 137 -9.50 16.41 -14.80
N ASN A 138 -8.17 16.50 -14.91
CA ASN A 138 -7.30 16.96 -13.85
C ASN A 138 -7.59 18.44 -13.59
N MET A 139 -8.36 18.76 -12.55
CA MET A 139 -8.69 20.16 -12.22
C MET A 139 -7.45 20.98 -11.81
N LYS A 140 -6.30 20.33 -11.55
CA LYS A 140 -5.02 21.01 -11.34
C LYS A 140 -4.38 21.53 -12.63
N ASP A 141 -4.86 21.11 -13.80
CA ASP A 141 -4.43 21.63 -15.11
C ASP A 141 -5.18 22.90 -15.55
N LEU A 142 -6.09 23.44 -14.73
CA LEU A 142 -6.63 24.78 -14.92
C LEU A 142 -5.59 25.83 -14.49
N LYS A 143 -4.56 26.03 -15.32
CA LYS A 143 -3.79 27.28 -15.26
C LYS A 143 -4.76 28.42 -15.59
N LYS A 144 -4.97 29.31 -14.62
CA LYS A 144 -5.61 30.61 -14.84
C LYS A 144 -4.86 31.28 -15.99
N ILE A 145 -5.55 31.51 -17.10
CA ILE A 145 -5.03 32.34 -18.18
C ILE A 145 -5.08 33.76 -17.59
N GLU A 146 -3.93 34.33 -17.22
CA GLU A 146 -3.85 35.75 -16.90
C GLU A 146 -3.98 36.51 -18.22
N GLU A 147 -5.15 37.13 -18.44
CA GLU A 147 -5.35 38.08 -19.52
C GLU A 147 -4.70 39.42 -19.16
N HIS A 148 -3.68 39.75 -19.95
CA HIS A 148 -3.09 41.05 -20.32
C HIS A 148 -2.79 42.10 -19.24
#